data_AF-A0A1F2SJF8-F1
#
_entry.id   AF-A0A1F2SJF8-F1
#
_cell.length_a   1.000
_cell.length_b   1.000
_cell.length_c   1.000
_cell.angle_alpha   90.00
_cell.angle_beta   90.00
_cell.angle_gamma   90.00
#
_symmetry.space_group_name_H-M   'P 1'
#
loop_
_entity.id
_entity.type
_entity.pdbx_description
1 polymer ?
#
loop_
_entity_poly.entity_id
_entity_poly.type
_entity_poly.pdbx_seq_one_letter_code
_entity_poly.pdbx_strand_id
1 'polypeptide(L)' 'MTESTLPETPRERLVHEFKNHLSVIVGFCDVLLRELPEGDAKRADLAQIQRAALAAVALLPELPGHASATDA' A
#
# COMPACT_ATOMS: atom_id res chain seq x y z
N MET A 1 8.13 16.16 26.88
CA MET A 1 7.56 16.25 25.52
C MET A 1 6.35 15.34 25.50
N THR A 2 5.16 15.93 25.60
CA THR A 2 3.89 15.19 25.63
C THR A 2 3.53 14.81 24.20
N GLU A 3 3.87 13.60 23.79
CA GLU A 3 3.36 13.04 22.54
C GLU A 3 1.86 12.80 22.75
N SER A 4 1.06 13.67 22.11
CA SER A 4 -0.39 13.59 22.12
C SER A 4 -0.80 12.38 21.27
N THR A 5 -0.87 11.20 21.89
CA THR A 5 -1.43 10.02 21.24
C THR A 5 -2.96 10.12 21.31
N LEU A 6 -3.53 10.98 20.47
CA LEU A 6 -4.94 10.81 20.10
C LEU A 6 -5.06 9.42 19.46
N PRO A 7 -6.09 8.63 19.81
CA PRO A 7 -6.28 7.32 19.19
C PRO A 7 -6.50 7.51 17.69
N GLU A 8 -5.67 6.85 16.86
CA GLU A 8 -5.85 6.82 15.41
C GLU A 8 -7.29 6.41 15.08
N THR A 9 -7.93 7.15 14.20
CA THR A 9 -9.26 6.81 13.69
C THR A 9 -9.23 5.43 13.02
N PRO A 10 -10.35 4.69 13.00
CA PRO A 10 -10.42 3.41 12.28
C PRO A 10 -9.95 3.52 10.82
N ARG A 11 -10.21 4.67 10.16
CA ARG A 11 -9.72 4.96 8.82
C ARG A 11 -8.20 5.07 8.76
N GLU A 12 -7.59 5.84 9.67
CA GLU A 12 -6.12 6.00 9.72
C GLU A 12 -5.44 4.65 9.91
N ARG A 13 -5.93 3.83 10.85
CA ARG A 13 -5.40 2.47 11.06
C ARG A 13 -5.48 1.63 9.79
N LEU A 14 -6.62 1.61 9.11
CA LEU A 14 -6.78 0.86 7.86
C LEU A 14 -5.82 1.36 6.77
N VAL A 15 -5.72 2.67 6.57
CA VAL A 15 -4.79 3.25 5.59
C VAL A 15 -3.34 2.88 5.92
N HIS A 16 -2.97 2.90 7.20
CA HIS A 16 -1.65 2.46 7.66
C HIS A 16 -1.41 0.97 7.37
N GLU A 17 -2.36 0.09 7.68
CA GLU A 17 -2.27 -1.35 7.41
C GLU A 17 -2.17 -1.65 5.90
N PHE A 18 -3.00 -1.01 5.07
CA PHE A 18 -2.90 -1.12 3.62
C PHE A 18 -1.54 -0.68 3.10
N LYS A 19 -1.04 0.47 3.57
CA LYS A 19 0.27 0.97 3.19
C LYS A 19 1.38 -0.01 3.58
N ASN A 20 1.29 -0.63 4.76
CA ASN A 20 2.25 -1.63 5.22
C ASN A 20 2.28 -2.84 4.27
N HIS A 21 1.13 -3.41 3.92
CA HIS A 21 1.05 -4.55 3.00
C HIS A 21 1.59 -4.21 1.60
N LEU A 22 1.21 -3.05 1.05
CA LEU A 22 1.69 -2.63 -0.26
C LEU A 22 3.20 -2.39 -0.27
N SER A 23 3.76 -1.84 0.82
CA SER A 23 5.21 -1.65 0.96
C SER A 23 5.95 -2.99 0.95
N VAL A 24 5.41 -4.01 1.63
CA VAL A 24 5.97 -5.38 1.60
C VAL A 24 5.94 -5.96 0.18
N ILE A 25 4.82 -5.82 -0.53
CA ILE A 25 4.68 -6.30 -1.92
C ILE A 25 5.71 -5.63 -2.84
N VAL A 26 5.83 -4.31 -2.76
CA VAL A 26 6.81 -3.54 -3.55
C VAL A 26 8.23 -3.99 -3.24
N GLY A 27 8.57 -4.14 -1.95
CA GLY A 27 9.90 -4.58 -1.53
C GLY A 27 10.27 -5.98 -2.02
N PHE A 28 9.35 -6.94 -1.96
CA PHE A 28 9.60 -8.28 -2.53
C PHE A 28 9.75 -8.24 -4.05
N CYS A 29 8.94 -7.44 -4.75
CA CYS A 29 9.11 -7.26 -6.19
C CYS A 29 10.48 -6.66 -6.52
N ASP A 30 10.96 -5.68 -5.76
CA ASP A 30 12.30 -5.09 -5.94
C ASP A 30 13.41 -6.12 -5.75
N VAL A 31 13.34 -6.96 -4.72
CA VAL A 31 14.32 -8.02 -4.47
C VAL A 31 14.33 -9.02 -5.64
N LEU A 32 13.16 -9.53 -6.03
CA LEU A 32 13.05 -10.50 -7.11
C LEU A 32 13.49 -9.94 -8.48
N LEU A 33 13.16 -8.68 -8.78
CA LEU A 33 13.61 -7.99 -9.99
C LEU A 33 15.13 -7.75 -10.02
N ARG A 34 15.80 -7.70 -8.86
CA ARG A 34 17.27 -7.63 -8.79
C ARG A 34 17.93 -9.00 -8.97
N GLU A 35 17.26 -10.06 -8.53
CA GLU A 35 17.80 -11.43 -8.58
C GLU A 35 17.57 -12.13 -9.92
N LEU A 36 16.50 -11.79 -10.64
CA LEU A 36 16.20 -12.43 -11.92
C LEU A 36 17.16 -11.97 -13.04
N PRO A 37 17.60 -12.87 -13.93
CA PRO A 37 18.46 -12.50 -15.04
C PRO A 37 17.72 -11.66 -16.08
N GLU A 38 18.45 -10.80 -16.80
CA GLU A 38 17.90 -10.06 -17.93
C GLU A 38 17.27 -11.02 -18.96
N GLY A 39 16.03 -10.72 -19.37
CA GLY A 39 15.26 -11.57 -20.30
C GLY A 39 14.37 -12.64 -19.65
N ASP A 40 14.39 -12.81 -18.32
CA ASP A 40 13.45 -13.71 -17.66
C ASP A 40 12.00 -13.20 -17.79
N ALA A 41 11.09 -14.06 -18.25
CA ALA A 41 9.70 -13.73 -18.48
C ALA A 41 8.98 -13.20 -17.22
N LYS A 42 9.35 -13.69 -16.03
CA LYS A 42 8.75 -13.26 -14.75
C LYS A 42 9.10 -11.82 -14.41
N ARG A 43 10.16 -11.24 -14.99
CA ARG A 43 10.49 -9.82 -14.76
C ARG A 43 9.38 -8.91 -15.23
N ALA A 44 8.73 -9.24 -16.35
CA ALA A 44 7.61 -8.45 -16.86
C ALA A 44 6.42 -8.48 -15.89
N ASP A 45 6.09 -9.67 -15.38
CA ASP A 45 5.01 -9.88 -14.41
C ASP A 45 5.29 -9.15 -13.09
N LEU A 46 6.50 -9.31 -12.54
CA LEU A 46 6.91 -8.66 -11.29
C LEU A 46 6.95 -7.13 -11.42
N ALA A 47 7.42 -6.62 -12.55
CA ALA A 47 7.39 -5.17 -12.81
C ALA A 47 5.94 -4.65 -12.89
N GLN A 48 5.01 -5.45 -13.42
CA GLN A 48 3.60 -5.08 -13.45
C GLN A 48 2.97 -5.09 -12.04
N ILE A 49 3.26 -6.12 -11.24
CA ILE A 49 2.80 -6.21 -9.84
C ILE A 49 3.33 -5.02 -9.04
N GLN A 50 4.61 -4.70 -9.17
CA GLN A 50 5.23 -3.55 -8.51
C GLN A 50 4.54 -2.24 -8.88
N ARG A 51 4.34 -2.00 -10.19
CA ARG A 51 3.64 -0.79 -10.66
C ARG A 51 2.22 -0.69 -10.10
N ALA A 52 1.48 -1.80 -10.09
CA ALA A 52 0.13 -1.83 -9.54
C ALA A 52 0.12 -1.54 -8.03
N ALA A 53 1.06 -2.09 -7.28
CA ALA A 53 1.18 -1.82 -5.84
C ALA A 53 1.54 -0.35 -5.56
N LEU A 54 2.47 0.24 -6.32
CA LEU A 54 2.81 1.66 -6.21
C LEU A 54 1.62 2.56 -6.55
N ALA A 55 0.86 2.23 -7.61
CA ALA A 55 -0.36 2.95 -7.96
C ALA A 55 -1.40 2.86 -6.85
N ALA A 56 -1.58 1.70 -6.23
CA ALA A 56 -2.49 1.53 -5.09
C ALA A 56 -2.08 2.38 -3.88
N VAL A 57 -0.77 2.49 -3.58
CA VAL A 57 -0.28 3.39 -2.52
C VAL A 57 -0.66 4.84 -2.80
N ALA A 58 -0.56 5.27 -4.05
CA ALA A 58 -0.91 6.64 -4.46
C ALA A 58 -2.42 6.92 -4.33
N LEU A 59 -3.27 5.91 -4.40
CA LEU A 59 -4.73 6.03 -4.24
C LEU A 59 -5.20 6.00 -2.77
N LEU A 60 -4.39 5.50 -1.84
CA LEU A 60 -4.78 5.41 -0.42
C LEU A 60 -5.25 6.73 0.21
N PRO A 61 -4.65 7.90 -0.08
CA PRO A 61 -5.14 9.18 0.44
C PRO A 61 -6.54 9.54 -0.03
N GLU A 62 -6.95 9.06 -1.22
CA GLU A 62 -8.23 9.34 -1.85
C GLU A 62 -9.38 8.47 -1.29
N LEU A 63 -9.06 7.46 -0.47
CA LEU A 63 -10.08 6.58 0.10
C LEU A 63 -11.05 7.38 0.98
N PRO A 64 -12.36 7.37 0.67
CA PRO A 64 -13.34 8.07 1.48
C PRO A 64 -13.36 7.48 2.90
N GLY A 65 -13.39 8.35 3.91
CA GLY A 65 -13.76 7.92 5.25
C GLY A 65 -15.24 7.59 5.23
N HIS A 66 -15.62 6.33 5.48
CA HIS A 66 -17.02 5.95 5.50
C HIS A 66 -17.75 6.62 6.68
N ALA A 67 -18.25 7.83 6.50
CA ALA A 67 -19.38 8.31 7.26
C ALA A 67 -20.63 7.79 6.55
N SER A 68 -21.10 6.60 6.93
CA SER A 68 -22.35 6.06 6.41
C SER A 68 -23.34 5.84 7.54
N ALA A 69 -24.37 6.68 7.51
CA ALA A 69 -25.76 6.45 7.91
C ALA A 69 -26.08 6.27 9.41
N THR A 70 -26.28 7.42 10.09
CA THR A 70 -27.43 7.57 11.03
C THR A 70 -27.88 9.04 11.02
N ASP A 71 -28.39 9.50 9.89
CA ASP A 71 -29.22 10.71 9.80
C ASP A 71 -30.42 10.32 8.92
N ALA A 72 -31.43 9.74 9.57
CA ALA A 72 -32.77 9.48 9.06
C ALA A 72 -33.75 9.64 10.22
#